data_AF-A0A8S9BQ78-F1
#
_entry.id   AF-A0A8S9BQ78-F1
#
_cell.length_a   1.000
_cell.length_b   1.000
_cell.length_c   1.000
_cell.angle_alpha   90.00
_cell.angle_beta   90.00
_cell.angle_gamma   90.00
#
_symmetry.space_group_name_H-M   'P 1'
#
loop_
_entity.id
_entity.type
_entity.pdbx_description
1 polymer ?
#
loop_
_entity_poly.entity_id
_entity_poly.type
_entity_poly.pdbx_seq_one_letter_code
_entity_poly.pdbx_strand_id
1 'polypeptide(L)'
;MPPSLSRNSLSCLSRHRCQNSPIPFRSFTTTPSLSAIGPQNPRFIEVPVPPQPQAPSKIDVKGTLPPPRNLFPRRAGDKTSAEYLAAVTPEPKHESRPANEFVAWKRRMAATRRTNLREGLVELYKRKKTQDAMIAGRSKARHESREARLHAPQREDERLTNPTITTANSTLQTGHLPDPDRAARIAKKAARVQAIEAEKEEERRDALHTLYMHARSFITTEEQLDQRIEAIFTEMPFEANNRNDNIWEVAGAPQTVQDMLSEVNNTEKSAFKYHKGPAVLTGKRMKRLAEELTGGKMD
;
A
#
# COMPACT_ATOMS: atom_id res chain seq x y z
N MET A 1 -29.54 31.83 34.20
CA MET A 1 -29.48 31.12 35.49
C MET A 1 -28.54 29.93 35.37
N PRO A 2 -27.34 29.95 35.98
CA PRO A 2 -26.44 28.81 35.99
C PRO A 2 -26.62 27.94 37.26
N PRO A 3 -26.42 26.62 37.19
CA PRO A 3 -26.67 25.70 38.29
C PRO A 3 -25.50 25.60 39.28
N SER A 4 -25.83 25.45 40.56
CA SER A 4 -24.92 25.17 41.66
C SER A 4 -24.39 23.73 41.60
N LEU A 5 -23.07 23.57 41.61
CA LEU A 5 -22.41 22.26 41.74
C LEU A 5 -22.00 22.01 43.19
N SER A 6 -22.46 20.88 43.73
CA SER A 6 -22.11 20.36 45.05
C SER A 6 -20.65 19.90 45.07
N ARG A 7 -19.84 20.49 45.95
CA ARG A 7 -18.52 19.97 46.33
C ARG A 7 -18.70 18.76 47.24
N ASN A 8 -18.11 17.62 46.87
CA ASN A 8 -17.71 16.59 47.82
C ASN A 8 -16.48 15.87 47.28
N SER A 9 -15.32 16.22 47.82
CA SER A 9 -14.12 15.39 47.76
C SER A 9 -13.37 15.58 49.08
N LEU A 10 -13.62 14.68 50.02
CA LEU A 10 -12.79 14.47 51.19
C LEU A 10 -11.54 13.72 50.73
N SER A 11 -10.39 14.37 50.75
CA SER A 11 -9.09 13.72 50.63
C SER A 11 -8.24 14.03 51.85
N CYS A 12 -7.85 12.95 52.50
CA CYS A 12 -6.90 12.78 53.60
C CYS A 12 -5.73 13.78 53.66
N LEU A 13 -5.49 14.31 54.86
CA LEU A 13 -4.34 15.14 55.21
C LEU A 13 -3.14 14.28 55.60
N SER A 14 -2.06 14.32 54.80
CA SER A 14 -0.71 14.03 55.29
C SER A 14 -0.20 15.26 56.04
N ARG A 15 0.10 15.12 57.33
CA ARG A 15 0.67 16.17 58.18
C ARG A 15 2.19 16.05 58.15
N HIS A 16 2.87 17.02 57.55
CA HIS A 16 4.28 17.27 57.83
C HIS A 16 4.41 18.37 58.89
N ARG A 17 5.00 18.01 60.03
CA ARG A 17 5.41 18.91 61.11
C ARG A 17 6.72 19.59 60.70
N CYS A 18 6.78 20.90 60.76
CA CYS A 18 8.02 21.63 60.96
C CYS A 18 7.83 22.59 62.15
N GLN A 19 8.78 22.53 63.09
CA GLN A 19 8.92 23.46 64.20
C GLN A 19 9.64 24.73 63.71
N ASN A 20 9.27 25.91 64.24
CA ASN A 20 10.21 26.98 64.63
C ASN A 20 9.50 28.17 65.31
N SER A 21 9.94 28.43 66.56
CA SER A 21 9.98 29.64 67.42
C SER A 21 8.78 30.61 67.57
N PRO A 22 8.42 31.04 68.82
CA PRO A 22 7.23 31.83 69.11
C PRO A 22 7.48 33.34 69.17
N ILE A 23 6.57 34.12 68.56
CA ILE A 23 6.35 35.53 68.92
C ILE A 23 5.13 35.55 69.86
N PRO A 24 5.21 36.13 71.07
CA PRO A 24 4.10 36.09 72.02
C PRO A 24 3.10 37.20 71.72
N PHE A 25 1.97 36.84 71.10
CA PHE A 25 0.75 37.67 71.14
C PHE A 25 -0.31 37.01 72.02
N ARG A 26 -0.72 37.79 73.03
CA ARG A 26 -1.71 37.48 74.06
C ARG A 26 -3.09 37.29 73.41
N SER A 27 -3.62 36.07 73.51
CA SER A 27 -4.91 35.61 73.02
C SER A 27 -6.06 36.04 73.93
N PHE A 28 -7.26 36.35 73.41
CA PHE A 28 -8.58 35.96 73.96
C PHE A 28 -9.72 36.27 72.97
N THR A 29 -10.01 35.34 72.06
CA THR A 29 -11.34 34.82 71.68
C THR A 29 -11.11 33.79 70.57
N THR A 30 -11.15 32.52 70.93
CA THR A 30 -10.68 31.39 70.12
C THR A 30 -11.85 30.65 69.49
N THR A 31 -12.39 31.18 68.39
CA THR A 31 -12.92 30.34 67.31
C THR A 31 -12.46 30.95 65.99
N PRO A 32 -11.39 30.42 65.34
CA PRO A 32 -11.13 30.80 63.96
C PRO A 32 -12.36 30.36 63.13
N SER A 33 -12.97 31.29 62.39
CA SER A 33 -13.96 30.88 61.39
C SER A 33 -13.31 29.83 60.49
N LEU A 34 -13.95 28.67 60.33
CA LEU A 34 -13.40 27.50 59.59
C LEU A 34 -13.18 27.76 58.09
N SER A 35 -13.21 29.03 57.65
CA SER A 35 -13.32 29.44 56.25
C SER A 35 -12.31 30.51 55.82
N ALA A 36 -11.53 31.11 56.72
CA ALA A 36 -10.55 32.10 56.32
C ALA A 36 -9.25 31.42 55.92
N ILE A 37 -9.02 31.27 54.61
CA ILE A 37 -7.69 30.98 54.08
C ILE A 37 -6.74 32.03 54.66
N GLY A 38 -5.65 31.60 55.31
CA GLY A 38 -4.69 32.53 55.91
C GLY A 38 -3.84 33.25 54.85
N PRO A 39 -3.22 34.39 55.19
CA PRO A 39 -2.44 35.21 54.24
C PRO A 39 -1.20 34.51 53.68
N GLN A 40 -0.76 33.42 54.31
CA GLN A 40 0.38 32.60 53.84
C GLN A 40 0.01 31.68 52.66
N ASN A 41 -1.28 31.42 52.43
CA ASN A 41 -1.73 30.56 51.36
C ASN A 41 -1.74 31.38 50.04
N PRO A 42 -1.14 30.89 48.94
CA PRO A 42 -1.12 31.62 47.66
C PRO A 42 -2.51 31.87 47.07
N ARG A 43 -3.55 31.16 47.55
CA ARG A 43 -4.95 31.40 47.19
C ARG A 43 -5.67 32.39 48.12
N PHE A 44 -4.94 33.09 48.98
CA PHE A 44 -5.51 34.15 49.83
C PHE A 44 -6.15 35.26 48.99
N ILE A 45 -5.53 35.59 47.85
CA ILE A 45 -6.08 36.45 46.81
C ILE A 45 -6.03 35.69 45.49
N GLU A 46 -7.18 35.41 44.90
CA GLU A 46 -7.26 34.72 43.61
C GLU A 46 -7.02 35.72 42.46
N VAL A 47 -5.81 35.74 41.92
CA VAL A 47 -5.48 36.50 40.71
C VAL A 47 -5.75 35.62 39.49
N PRO A 48 -6.71 35.96 38.61
CA PRO A 48 -6.99 35.17 37.42
C PRO A 48 -5.79 35.24 36.47
N VAL A 49 -5.41 34.07 35.97
CA VAL A 49 -4.27 33.92 35.07
C VAL A 49 -4.77 34.06 33.62
N PRO A 50 -4.09 34.85 32.76
CA PRO A 50 -4.48 34.96 31.35
C PRO A 50 -4.35 33.59 30.64
N PRO A 51 -5.01 33.37 29.50
CA PRO A 51 -4.82 32.15 28.72
C PRO A 51 -3.36 32.04 28.20
N GLN A 52 -2.76 30.85 28.32
CA GLN A 52 -1.42 30.49 27.79
C GLN A 52 -0.20 31.30 28.31
N PRO A 53 -0.01 31.57 29.62
CA PRO A 53 1.13 32.39 30.07
C PRO A 53 2.46 31.65 29.94
N GLN A 54 2.53 30.38 30.38
CA GLN A 54 3.61 29.41 30.17
C GLN A 54 3.00 28.03 30.41
N ALA A 55 2.65 27.29 29.35
CA ALA A 55 2.05 25.96 29.51
C ALA A 55 3.16 24.95 29.87
N PRO A 56 3.18 24.39 31.10
CA PRO A 56 4.15 23.35 31.42
C PRO A 56 3.91 22.14 30.52
N SER A 57 5.00 21.47 30.13
CA SER A 57 4.90 20.23 29.38
C SER A 57 4.19 19.17 30.21
N LYS A 58 3.34 18.36 29.56
CA LYS A 58 2.68 17.23 30.23
C LYS A 58 3.72 16.14 30.49
N ILE A 59 3.82 15.67 31.72
CA ILE A 59 4.68 14.54 32.09
C ILE A 59 4.01 13.24 31.61
N ASP A 60 4.80 12.37 30.98
CA ASP A 60 4.37 11.04 30.53
C ASP A 60 4.22 10.08 31.73
N VAL A 61 3.00 9.96 32.25
CA VAL A 61 2.66 8.98 33.29
C VAL A 61 2.62 7.58 32.69
N LYS A 62 3.44 6.66 33.21
CA LYS A 62 3.50 5.25 32.76
C LYS A 62 2.38 4.41 33.41
N GLY A 63 2.00 3.31 32.74
CA GLY A 63 0.97 2.38 33.20
C GLY A 63 -0.42 2.67 32.61
N THR A 64 -1.35 1.72 32.76
CA THR A 64 -2.74 1.85 32.28
C THR A 64 -3.69 1.20 33.26
N LEU A 65 -4.79 1.90 33.58
CA LEU A 65 -5.88 1.34 34.39
C LEU A 65 -6.80 0.50 33.50
N PRO A 66 -7.34 -0.63 34.01
CA PRO A 66 -8.27 -1.45 33.23
C PRO A 66 -9.54 -0.65 32.90
N PRO A 67 -10.00 -0.64 31.64
CA PRO A 67 -11.19 0.08 31.26
C PRO A 67 -12.44 -0.53 31.92
N PRO A 68 -13.35 0.28 32.48
CA PRO A 68 -14.57 -0.23 33.08
C PRO A 68 -15.48 -0.86 32.02
N ARG A 69 -16.15 -1.96 32.37
CA ARG A 69 -17.07 -2.67 31.47
C ARG A 69 -18.29 -1.81 31.13
N ASN A 70 -18.72 -1.85 29.87
CA ASN A 70 -19.97 -1.21 29.44
C ASN A 70 -21.20 -2.00 29.93
N LEU A 71 -22.02 -1.38 30.77
CA LEU A 71 -23.25 -1.96 31.30
C LEU A 71 -24.47 -1.78 30.39
N PHE A 72 -24.44 -0.77 29.52
CA PHE A 72 -25.54 -0.35 28.66
C PHE A 72 -25.14 -0.38 27.18
N PRO A 73 -24.82 -1.55 26.60
CA PRO A 73 -24.59 -1.64 25.17
C PRO A 73 -25.88 -1.37 24.39
N ARG A 74 -25.79 -0.88 23.15
CA ARG A 74 -26.96 -0.50 22.33
C ARG A 74 -27.97 -1.65 22.10
N ARG A 75 -27.50 -2.90 22.15
CA ARG A 75 -28.31 -4.11 21.93
C ARG A 75 -28.90 -4.71 23.20
N ALA A 76 -28.43 -4.32 24.38
CA ALA A 76 -29.07 -4.74 25.62
C ALA A 76 -30.21 -3.77 25.89
N GLY A 77 -31.43 -4.26 26.02
CA GLY A 77 -32.64 -3.46 26.25
C GLY A 77 -32.56 -2.54 27.47
N ASP A 78 -33.65 -1.86 27.78
CA ASP A 78 -33.65 -0.80 28.79
C ASP A 78 -33.62 -1.35 30.23
N LYS A 79 -32.41 -1.40 30.80
CA LYS A 79 -32.14 -1.78 32.19
C LYS A 79 -32.56 -0.72 33.22
N THR A 80 -32.99 0.45 32.78
CA THR A 80 -33.51 1.53 33.65
C THR A 80 -35.02 1.59 33.68
N SER A 81 -35.70 0.79 32.86
CA SER A 81 -37.15 0.67 32.89
C SER A 81 -37.66 0.21 34.26
N ALA A 82 -38.80 0.74 34.67
CA ALA A 82 -39.44 0.38 35.94
C ALA A 82 -39.76 -1.13 36.00
N GLU A 83 -40.16 -1.71 34.86
CA GLU A 83 -40.44 -3.15 34.72
C GLU A 83 -39.19 -4.00 34.99
N TYR A 84 -38.05 -3.65 34.40
CA TYR A 84 -36.79 -4.36 34.63
C TYR A 84 -36.35 -4.25 36.09
N LEU A 85 -36.44 -3.05 36.69
CA LEU A 85 -36.08 -2.85 38.09
C LEU A 85 -37.00 -3.64 39.03
N ALA A 86 -38.30 -3.65 38.78
CA ALA A 86 -39.26 -4.44 39.55
C ALA A 86 -38.99 -5.95 39.44
N ALA A 87 -38.67 -6.43 38.24
CA ALA A 87 -38.36 -7.85 37.99
C ALA A 87 -37.06 -8.30 38.66
N VAL A 88 -35.99 -7.48 38.60
CA VAL A 88 -34.67 -7.83 39.16
C VAL A 88 -34.59 -7.56 40.67
N THR A 89 -35.39 -6.63 41.19
CA THR A 89 -35.45 -6.30 42.62
C THR A 89 -36.86 -6.43 43.18
N PRO A 90 -37.44 -7.64 43.21
CA PRO A 90 -38.78 -7.84 43.73
C PRO A 90 -38.85 -7.50 45.22
N GLU A 91 -39.97 -6.92 45.62
CA GLU A 91 -40.26 -6.58 47.00
C GLU A 91 -40.86 -7.78 47.74
N PRO A 92 -40.62 -7.91 49.06
CA PRO A 92 -41.14 -9.02 49.83
C PRO A 92 -42.67 -9.01 49.80
N LYS A 93 -43.29 -10.15 49.44
CA LYS A 93 -44.75 -10.29 49.41
C LYS A 93 -45.40 -10.15 50.80
N HIS A 94 -44.67 -10.48 51.86
CA HIS A 94 -45.14 -10.43 53.24
C HIS A 94 -44.09 -9.82 54.16
N GLU A 95 -44.48 -8.81 54.91
CA GLU A 95 -43.64 -8.11 55.90
C GLU A 95 -43.89 -8.65 57.31
N SER A 96 -43.74 -9.97 57.50
CA SER A 96 -43.85 -10.56 58.84
C SER A 96 -42.72 -10.09 59.75
N ARG A 97 -42.88 -10.07 61.07
CA ARG A 97 -41.77 -9.81 62.00
C ARG A 97 -40.67 -10.87 61.81
N PRO A 98 -39.37 -10.50 61.78
CA PRO A 98 -38.32 -11.50 61.60
C PRO A 98 -38.32 -12.48 62.77
N ALA A 99 -38.27 -13.77 62.47
CA ALA A 99 -38.26 -14.81 63.48
C ALA A 99 -37.01 -14.73 64.38
N ASN A 100 -35.84 -14.47 63.77
CA ASN A 100 -34.55 -14.38 64.44
C ASN A 100 -33.75 -13.16 63.95
N GLU A 101 -32.76 -12.72 64.73
CA GLU A 101 -31.86 -11.59 64.38
C GLU A 101 -31.13 -11.81 63.05
N PHE A 102 -30.71 -13.03 62.76
CA PHE A 102 -30.09 -13.38 61.48
C PHE A 102 -31.02 -13.13 60.28
N VAL A 103 -32.31 -13.40 60.44
CA VAL A 103 -33.34 -13.12 59.42
C VAL A 103 -33.52 -11.60 59.27
N ALA A 104 -33.51 -10.86 60.37
CA ALA A 104 -33.55 -9.40 60.35
C ALA A 104 -32.35 -8.81 59.60
N TRP A 105 -31.14 -9.31 59.86
CA TRP A 105 -29.93 -8.91 59.15
C TRP A 105 -30.00 -9.20 57.64
N LYS A 106 -30.44 -10.41 57.25
CA LYS A 106 -30.65 -10.75 55.83
C LYS A 106 -31.63 -9.81 55.14
N ARG A 107 -32.71 -9.44 55.82
CA ARG A 107 -33.70 -8.49 55.28
C ARG A 107 -33.11 -7.09 55.10
N ARG A 108 -32.33 -6.59 56.07
CA ARG A 108 -31.60 -5.32 55.95
C ARG A 108 -30.65 -5.35 54.76
N MET A 109 -29.83 -6.41 54.64
CA MET A 109 -28.91 -6.59 53.51
C MET A 109 -29.64 -6.67 52.16
N ALA A 110 -30.77 -7.37 52.09
CA ALA A 110 -31.57 -7.44 50.87
C ALA A 110 -32.13 -6.06 50.49
N ALA A 111 -32.63 -5.29 51.47
CA ALA A 111 -33.10 -3.92 51.24
C ALA A 111 -31.97 -3.04 50.70
N THR A 112 -30.79 -3.03 51.34
CA THR A 112 -29.62 -2.27 50.89
C THR A 112 -29.16 -2.67 49.48
N ARG A 113 -29.17 -3.96 49.15
CA ARG A 113 -28.80 -4.41 47.79
C ARG A 113 -29.81 -3.94 46.74
N ARG A 114 -31.11 -3.97 47.05
CA ARG A 114 -32.16 -3.48 46.15
C ARG A 114 -32.03 -1.97 45.91
N THR A 115 -31.87 -1.17 46.97
CA THR A 115 -31.69 0.28 46.85
C THR A 115 -30.45 0.61 46.03
N ASN A 116 -29.30 0.02 46.37
CA ASN A 116 -28.04 0.27 45.68
C ASN A 116 -28.08 -0.13 44.20
N LEU A 117 -28.76 -1.23 43.86
CA LEU A 117 -28.89 -1.66 42.46
C LEU A 117 -29.80 -0.72 41.66
N ARG A 118 -30.96 -0.34 42.23
CA ARG A 118 -31.90 0.59 41.60
C ARG A 118 -31.24 1.95 41.35
N GLU A 119 -30.67 2.53 42.38
CA GLU A 119 -29.97 3.83 42.31
C GLU A 119 -28.75 3.75 41.38
N GLY A 120 -27.93 2.71 41.53
CA GLY A 120 -26.72 2.52 40.74
C GLY A 120 -26.99 2.42 39.23
N LEU A 121 -28.02 1.68 38.81
CA LEU A 121 -28.36 1.59 37.38
C LEU A 121 -28.87 2.92 36.82
N VAL A 122 -29.74 3.62 37.55
CA VAL A 122 -30.29 4.92 37.14
C VAL A 122 -29.19 5.98 37.04
N GLU A 123 -28.32 6.06 38.05
CA GLU A 123 -27.21 7.02 38.03
C GLU A 123 -26.19 6.75 36.94
N LEU A 124 -25.77 5.49 36.78
CA LEU A 124 -24.78 5.13 35.75
C LEU A 124 -25.32 5.40 34.34
N TYR A 125 -26.61 5.16 34.12
CA TYR A 125 -27.24 5.50 32.85
C TYR A 125 -27.32 7.02 32.62
N LYS A 126 -27.66 7.79 33.67
CA LYS A 126 -27.61 9.26 33.61
C LYS A 126 -26.22 9.76 33.24
N ARG A 127 -25.17 9.23 33.89
CA ARG A 127 -23.76 9.56 33.58
C ARG A 127 -23.39 9.22 32.14
N LYS A 128 -23.84 8.06 31.65
CA LYS A 128 -23.62 7.68 30.25
C LYS A 128 -24.31 8.66 29.30
N LYS A 129 -25.59 8.96 29.52
CA LYS A 129 -26.37 9.86 28.65
C LYS A 129 -25.77 11.27 28.59
N THR A 130 -25.30 11.80 29.72
CA THR A 130 -24.63 13.11 29.74
C THR A 130 -23.28 13.08 29.01
N GLN A 131 -22.48 12.02 29.20
CA GLN A 131 -21.21 11.85 28.50
C GLN A 131 -21.41 11.71 26.98
N ASP A 132 -22.35 10.87 26.56
CA ASP A 132 -22.68 10.67 25.14
C ASP A 132 -23.15 11.97 24.50
N ALA A 133 -24.00 12.76 25.19
CA ALA A 133 -24.45 14.06 24.71
C ALA A 133 -23.29 15.07 24.58
N MET A 134 -22.36 15.12 25.53
CA MET A 134 -21.18 15.98 25.44
C MET A 134 -20.27 15.60 24.26
N ILE A 135 -20.05 14.30 24.05
CA ILE A 135 -19.23 13.79 22.94
C ILE A 135 -19.92 14.08 21.60
N ALA A 136 -21.22 13.83 21.50
CA ALA A 136 -22.01 14.12 20.31
C ALA A 136 -22.02 15.62 19.98
N GLY A 137 -22.21 16.49 20.98
CA GLY A 137 -22.15 17.94 20.79
C GLY A 137 -20.77 18.42 20.30
N ARG A 138 -19.68 17.92 20.91
CA ARG A 138 -18.32 18.26 20.48
C ARG A 138 -18.00 17.78 19.07
N SER A 139 -18.39 16.55 18.74
CA SER A 139 -18.14 15.98 17.42
C SER A 139 -18.93 16.72 16.33
N LYS A 140 -20.19 17.06 16.59
CA LYS A 140 -21.02 17.88 15.71
C LYS A 140 -20.40 19.25 15.45
N ALA A 141 -20.02 19.99 16.50
CA ALA A 141 -19.39 21.31 16.35
C ALA A 141 -18.05 21.25 15.56
N ARG A 142 -17.25 20.20 15.78
CA ARG A 142 -16.02 19.97 15.01
C ARG A 142 -16.31 19.68 13.53
N HIS A 143 -17.32 18.87 13.26
CA HIS A 143 -17.76 18.57 11.91
C HIS A 143 -18.22 19.83 11.19
N GLU A 144 -19.13 20.60 11.80
CA GLU A 144 -19.63 21.86 11.24
C GLU A 144 -18.50 22.87 10.97
N SER A 145 -17.56 23.03 11.91
CA SER A 145 -16.38 23.90 11.70
C SER A 145 -15.46 23.41 10.58
N ARG A 146 -15.37 22.09 10.37
CA ARG A 146 -14.56 21.51 9.30
C ARG A 146 -15.24 21.72 7.95
N GLU A 147 -16.52 21.40 7.85
CA GLU A 147 -17.32 21.59 6.63
C GLU A 147 -17.32 23.06 6.21
N ALA A 148 -17.54 23.98 7.15
CA ALA A 148 -17.49 25.41 6.89
C ALA A 148 -16.13 25.88 6.36
N ARG A 149 -15.02 25.29 6.84
CA ARG A 149 -13.67 25.60 6.34
C ARG A 149 -13.36 24.94 5.00
N LEU A 150 -13.87 23.73 4.77
CA LEU A 150 -13.67 23.01 3.51
C LEU A 150 -14.37 23.71 2.35
N HIS A 151 -15.57 24.22 2.60
CA HIS A 151 -16.38 24.96 1.63
C HIS A 151 -16.18 26.47 1.70
N ALA A 152 -15.23 26.96 2.50
CA ALA A 152 -14.91 28.38 2.55
C ALA A 152 -14.34 28.80 1.18
N PRO A 153 -14.82 29.92 0.60
CA PRO A 153 -14.22 30.45 -0.61
C PRO A 153 -12.77 30.87 -0.34
N GLN A 154 -11.96 30.91 -1.40
CA GLN A 154 -10.63 31.49 -1.33
C GLN A 154 -10.72 32.95 -0.90
N ARG A 155 -9.71 33.41 -0.18
CA ARG A 155 -9.61 34.81 0.26
C ARG A 155 -9.51 35.74 -0.97
N GLU A 156 -10.13 36.92 -0.89
CA GLU A 156 -10.24 37.84 -2.03
C GLU A 156 -8.89 38.39 -2.51
N ASP A 157 -7.94 38.63 -1.60
CA ASP A 157 -6.58 39.03 -1.95
C ASP A 157 -5.89 37.96 -2.79
N GLU A 158 -5.90 36.72 -2.33
CA GLU A 158 -5.39 35.56 -3.07
C GLU A 158 -6.07 35.41 -4.43
N ARG A 159 -7.40 35.56 -4.50
CA ARG A 159 -8.15 35.47 -5.77
C ARG A 159 -7.70 36.53 -6.79
N LEU A 160 -7.34 37.73 -6.34
CA LEU A 160 -6.95 38.85 -7.20
C LEU A 160 -5.45 38.89 -7.51
N THR A 161 -4.61 38.33 -6.65
CA THR A 161 -3.15 38.30 -6.84
C THR A 161 -2.66 37.03 -7.52
N ASN A 162 -3.43 35.94 -7.49
CA ASN A 162 -3.04 34.69 -8.15
C ASN A 162 -2.92 34.86 -9.67
N PRO A 163 -1.90 34.26 -10.30
CA PRO A 163 -1.73 34.33 -11.74
C PRO A 163 -2.89 33.64 -12.47
N THR A 164 -3.20 34.10 -13.68
CA THR A 164 -4.28 33.52 -14.48
C THR A 164 -3.85 32.16 -15.05
N ILE A 165 -4.49 31.08 -14.60
CA ILE A 165 -4.41 29.76 -15.24
C ILE A 165 -5.64 29.63 -16.15
N THR A 166 -5.44 29.32 -17.43
CA THR A 166 -6.56 29.09 -18.34
C THR A 166 -7.39 27.89 -17.87
N THR A 167 -8.71 28.00 -17.95
CA THR A 167 -9.65 26.93 -17.56
C THR A 167 -9.35 25.62 -18.30
N ALA A 168 -8.90 25.71 -19.55
CA ALA A 168 -8.43 24.55 -20.32
C ALA A 168 -7.30 23.80 -19.59
N ASN A 169 -6.28 24.49 -19.09
CA ASN A 169 -5.14 23.87 -18.41
C ASN A 169 -5.52 23.23 -17.06
N SER A 170 -6.52 23.74 -16.35
CA SER A 170 -7.01 23.11 -15.11
C SER A 170 -7.85 21.86 -15.39
N THR A 171 -8.71 21.91 -16.41
CA THR A 171 -9.54 20.76 -16.82
C THR A 171 -8.74 19.63 -17.46
N LEU A 172 -7.60 19.92 -18.11
CA LEU A 172 -6.73 18.90 -18.71
C LEU A 172 -6.06 17.96 -17.67
N GLN A 173 -6.14 18.27 -16.37
CA GLN A 173 -5.62 17.42 -15.31
C GLN A 173 -6.57 16.29 -14.89
N THR A 174 -7.81 16.23 -15.42
CA THR A 174 -8.79 15.20 -15.04
C THR A 174 -8.57 13.84 -15.73
N GLY A 175 -7.44 13.65 -16.42
CA GLY A 175 -7.04 12.39 -17.04
C GLY A 175 -7.08 12.40 -18.56
N HIS A 176 -6.82 11.24 -19.17
CA HIS A 176 -6.75 11.10 -20.62
C HIS A 176 -8.13 11.31 -21.26
N LEU A 177 -8.22 12.21 -22.24
CA LEU A 177 -9.41 12.34 -23.07
C LEU A 177 -9.62 11.05 -23.88
N PRO A 178 -10.86 10.53 -23.96
CA PRO A 178 -11.15 9.39 -24.82
C PRO A 178 -10.90 9.77 -26.28
N ASP A 179 -10.03 9.01 -26.94
CA ASP A 179 -9.73 9.13 -28.37
C ASP A 179 -10.97 8.69 -29.19
N PRO A 180 -11.59 9.59 -29.99
CA PRO A 180 -12.79 9.27 -30.74
C PRO A 180 -12.55 8.15 -31.77
N ASP A 181 -11.35 8.03 -32.31
CA ASP A 181 -11.01 7.08 -33.38
C ASP A 181 -10.28 5.84 -32.86
N ARG A 182 -10.36 5.58 -31.54
CA ARG A 182 -9.64 4.49 -30.88
C ARG A 182 -9.92 3.13 -31.52
N ALA A 183 -11.19 2.84 -31.85
CA ALA A 183 -11.59 1.57 -32.44
C ALA A 183 -10.96 1.35 -33.83
N ALA A 184 -11.03 2.36 -34.69
CA ALA A 184 -10.43 2.32 -36.03
C ALA A 184 -8.91 2.15 -35.95
N ARG A 185 -8.25 2.85 -35.02
CA ARG A 185 -6.80 2.74 -34.80
C ARG A 185 -6.38 1.35 -34.31
N ILE A 186 -7.15 0.74 -33.41
CA ILE A 186 -6.90 -0.63 -32.93
C ILE A 186 -7.04 -1.63 -34.08
N ALA A 187 -8.10 -1.55 -34.87
CA ALA A 187 -8.31 -2.44 -36.02
C ALA A 187 -7.17 -2.33 -37.04
N LYS A 188 -6.74 -1.11 -37.39
CA LYS A 188 -5.60 -0.88 -38.30
C LYS A 188 -4.30 -1.46 -37.74
N LYS A 189 -4.06 -1.35 -36.44
CA LYS A 189 -2.87 -1.91 -35.80
C LYS A 189 -2.91 -3.45 -35.77
N ALA A 190 -4.06 -4.04 -35.48
CA ALA A 190 -4.23 -5.49 -35.50
C ALA A 190 -3.95 -6.08 -36.89
N ALA A 191 -4.50 -5.47 -37.95
CA ALA A 191 -4.24 -5.88 -39.33
C ALA A 191 -2.74 -5.80 -39.69
N ARG A 192 -2.03 -4.76 -39.25
CA ARG A 192 -0.58 -4.64 -39.46
C ARG A 192 0.20 -5.75 -38.73
N VAL A 193 -0.18 -6.06 -37.49
CA VAL A 193 0.48 -7.13 -36.73
C VAL A 193 0.28 -8.47 -37.40
N GLN A 194 -0.95 -8.78 -37.84
CA GLN A 194 -1.26 -10.01 -38.57
C GLN A 194 -0.45 -10.15 -39.87
N ALA A 195 -0.27 -9.05 -40.63
CA ALA A 195 0.55 -9.07 -41.83
C ALA A 195 2.03 -9.39 -41.54
N ILE A 196 2.60 -8.83 -40.48
CA ILE A 196 3.98 -9.10 -40.06
C ILE A 196 4.12 -10.54 -39.56
N GLU A 197 3.12 -11.07 -38.85
CA GLU A 197 3.12 -12.46 -38.39
C GLU A 197 3.06 -13.44 -39.55
N ALA A 198 2.25 -13.15 -40.58
CA ALA A 198 2.19 -13.93 -41.81
C ALA A 198 3.54 -13.92 -42.56
N GLU A 199 4.19 -12.76 -42.69
CA GLU A 199 5.52 -12.65 -43.31
C GLU A 199 6.56 -13.52 -42.58
N LYS A 200 6.59 -13.47 -41.24
CA LYS A 200 7.48 -14.33 -40.42
C LYS A 200 7.14 -15.81 -40.52
N GLU A 201 5.89 -16.16 -40.78
CA GLU A 201 5.49 -17.54 -41.05
C GLU A 201 6.05 -18.03 -42.37
N GLU A 202 5.94 -17.22 -43.43
CA GLU A 202 6.52 -17.57 -44.73
C GLU A 202 8.04 -17.70 -44.66
N GLU A 203 8.74 -16.76 -44.01
CA GLU A 203 10.20 -16.86 -43.80
C GLU A 203 10.60 -18.18 -43.10
N ARG A 204 9.81 -18.62 -42.11
CA ARG A 204 10.04 -19.89 -41.43
C ARG A 204 9.80 -21.09 -42.34
N ARG A 205 8.77 -21.04 -43.21
CA ARG A 205 8.50 -22.10 -44.19
C ARG A 205 9.63 -22.20 -45.20
N ASP A 206 10.13 -21.07 -45.70
CA ASP A 206 11.25 -21.02 -46.64
C ASP A 206 12.56 -21.54 -46.03
N ALA A 207 12.82 -21.21 -44.77
CA ALA A 207 13.97 -21.74 -44.04
C ALA A 207 13.87 -23.27 -43.84
N LEU A 208 12.69 -23.78 -43.51
CA LEU A 208 12.45 -25.22 -43.40
C LEU A 208 12.61 -25.93 -44.74
N HIS A 209 12.11 -25.35 -45.83
CA HIS A 209 12.27 -25.89 -47.17
C HIS A 209 13.74 -25.93 -47.59
N THR A 210 14.51 -24.89 -47.26
CA THR A 210 15.96 -24.85 -47.48
C THR A 210 16.67 -25.98 -46.71
N LEU A 211 16.32 -26.18 -45.44
CA LEU A 211 16.84 -27.29 -44.64
C LEU A 211 16.50 -28.64 -45.25
N TYR A 212 15.27 -28.82 -45.74
CA TYR A 212 14.82 -30.05 -46.40
C TYR A 212 15.64 -30.38 -47.65
N MET A 213 15.94 -29.38 -48.50
CA MET A 213 16.81 -29.60 -49.66
C MET A 213 18.24 -29.96 -49.27
N HIS A 214 18.79 -29.33 -48.23
CA HIS A 214 20.13 -29.66 -47.73
C HIS A 214 20.20 -31.02 -47.02
N ALA A 215 19.09 -31.52 -46.48
CA ALA A 215 19.03 -32.80 -45.79
C ALA A 215 19.44 -34.00 -46.66
N ARG A 216 19.41 -33.87 -48.00
CA ARG A 216 19.97 -34.87 -48.95
C ARG A 216 21.46 -35.15 -48.72
N SER A 217 22.19 -34.19 -48.17
CA SER A 217 23.63 -34.28 -47.90
C SER A 217 23.95 -34.67 -46.45
N PHE A 218 22.94 -34.76 -45.58
CA PHE A 218 23.13 -35.12 -44.19
C PHE A 218 23.29 -36.64 -44.04
N ILE A 219 24.21 -37.03 -43.16
CA ILE A 219 24.43 -38.41 -42.77
C ILE A 219 23.54 -38.68 -41.56
N THR A 220 22.55 -39.56 -41.73
CA THR A 220 21.56 -39.85 -40.68
C THR A 220 21.63 -41.29 -40.18
N THR A 221 22.19 -42.20 -40.97
CA THR A 221 22.34 -43.62 -40.65
C THR A 221 23.81 -44.01 -40.63
N GLU A 222 24.14 -45.08 -39.89
CA GLU A 222 25.51 -45.61 -39.81
C GLU A 222 26.00 -46.10 -41.19
N GLU A 223 25.13 -46.70 -41.99
CA GLU A 223 25.46 -47.14 -43.36
C GLU A 223 25.88 -45.97 -44.28
N GLN A 224 25.17 -44.83 -44.21
CA GLN A 224 25.53 -43.62 -44.94
C GLN A 224 26.86 -43.04 -44.45
N LEU A 225 27.17 -43.20 -43.17
CA LEU A 225 28.42 -42.74 -42.58
C LEU A 225 29.59 -43.57 -43.11
N ASP A 226 29.48 -44.90 -43.05
CA ASP A 226 30.53 -45.82 -43.50
C ASP A 226 30.81 -45.63 -45.00
N GLN A 227 29.76 -45.55 -45.83
CA GLN A 227 29.91 -45.24 -47.26
C GLN A 227 30.64 -43.92 -47.49
N ARG A 228 30.35 -42.89 -46.69
CA ARG A 228 30.99 -41.60 -46.83
C ARG A 228 32.43 -41.62 -46.32
N ILE A 229 32.73 -42.41 -45.27
CA ILE A 229 34.08 -42.62 -44.76
C ILE A 229 34.93 -43.33 -45.82
N GLU A 230 34.45 -44.44 -46.38
CA GLU A 230 35.15 -45.16 -47.44
C GLU A 230 35.37 -44.28 -48.68
N ALA A 231 34.42 -43.40 -49.02
CA ALA A 231 34.54 -42.49 -50.15
C ALA A 231 35.53 -41.33 -49.93
N ILE A 232 35.72 -40.88 -48.69
CA ILE A 232 36.60 -39.72 -48.37
C ILE A 232 37.98 -40.18 -47.91
N PHE A 233 38.06 -41.20 -47.07
CA PHE A 233 39.28 -41.70 -46.43
C PHE A 233 39.84 -42.91 -47.18
N THR A 234 40.26 -42.68 -48.41
CA THR A 234 41.01 -43.66 -49.24
C THR A 234 42.52 -43.50 -49.05
N GLU A 235 43.32 -44.48 -49.48
CA GLU A 235 44.80 -44.42 -49.43
C GLU A 235 45.40 -43.26 -50.24
N MET A 236 44.65 -42.77 -51.24
CA MET A 236 44.94 -41.53 -51.96
C MET A 236 43.67 -40.66 -51.95
N PRO A 237 43.44 -39.86 -50.90
CA PRO A 237 42.21 -39.09 -50.71
C PRO A 237 42.11 -37.86 -51.63
N PHE A 238 43.25 -37.48 -52.23
CA PHE A 238 43.37 -36.38 -53.17
C PHE A 238 43.76 -36.94 -54.55
N GLU A 239 43.46 -36.20 -55.64
CA GLU A 239 43.57 -36.65 -57.04
C GLU A 239 44.77 -37.59 -57.34
N ALA A 240 44.53 -38.63 -58.16
CA ALA A 240 45.39 -39.80 -58.36
C ALA A 240 46.87 -39.56 -58.79
N ASN A 241 47.28 -38.32 -59.05
CA ASN A 241 48.64 -37.94 -59.46
C ASN A 241 49.36 -37.03 -58.44
N ASN A 242 48.75 -36.71 -57.31
CA ASN A 242 49.38 -35.91 -56.24
C ASN A 242 49.92 -36.81 -55.13
N ARG A 243 51.23 -36.77 -54.89
CA ARG A 243 51.92 -37.50 -53.79
C ARG A 243 51.79 -36.80 -52.43
N ASN A 244 50.84 -35.89 -52.32
CA ASN A 244 50.75 -34.91 -51.25
C ASN A 244 49.66 -35.36 -50.28
N ASP A 245 50.02 -35.57 -49.02
CA ASP A 245 49.13 -36.12 -47.97
C ASP A 245 48.26 -35.04 -47.29
N ASN A 246 48.40 -33.77 -47.72
CA ASN A 246 47.87 -32.60 -47.02
C ASN A 246 46.80 -31.86 -47.86
N ILE A 247 45.64 -31.57 -47.25
CA ILE A 247 44.58 -30.76 -47.88
C ILE A 247 45.06 -29.37 -48.32
N TRP A 248 46.02 -28.79 -47.59
CA TRP A 248 46.60 -27.47 -47.86
C TRP A 248 47.43 -27.43 -49.15
N GLU A 249 47.96 -28.57 -49.56
CA GLU A 249 48.75 -28.70 -50.79
C GLU A 249 47.84 -28.92 -52.01
N VAL A 250 46.63 -29.44 -51.80
CA VAL A 250 45.67 -29.78 -52.85
C VAL A 250 44.63 -28.68 -53.06
N ALA A 251 43.97 -28.24 -51.98
CA ALA A 251 42.96 -27.19 -52.00
C ALA A 251 43.56 -25.78 -51.80
N GLY A 252 44.85 -25.69 -51.45
CA GLY A 252 45.54 -24.45 -51.12
C GLY A 252 45.30 -24.01 -49.67
N ALA A 253 45.91 -22.88 -49.30
CA ALA A 253 45.61 -22.22 -48.04
C ALA A 253 44.12 -21.80 -47.99
N PRO A 254 43.46 -21.89 -46.82
CA PRO A 254 42.09 -21.47 -46.64
C PRO A 254 41.98 -20.00 -46.98
N GLN A 255 40.81 -19.65 -47.52
CA GLN A 255 40.55 -18.32 -48.02
C GLN A 255 40.79 -17.28 -46.91
N THR A 256 41.76 -16.38 -47.14
CA THR A 256 42.03 -15.28 -46.23
C THR A 256 41.12 -14.09 -46.53
N VAL A 257 41.02 -13.14 -45.59
CA VAL A 257 40.28 -11.88 -45.82
C VAL A 257 40.82 -11.12 -47.04
N GLN A 258 42.14 -11.19 -47.27
CA GLN A 258 42.77 -10.59 -48.44
C GLN A 258 42.32 -11.27 -49.74
N ASP A 259 42.12 -12.59 -49.72
CA ASP A 259 41.62 -13.33 -50.88
C ASP A 259 40.15 -12.97 -51.17
N MET A 260 39.30 -12.93 -50.14
CA MET A 260 37.90 -12.48 -50.29
C MET A 260 37.80 -11.06 -50.87
N LEU A 261 38.66 -10.14 -50.40
CA LEU A 261 38.73 -8.77 -50.93
C LEU A 261 39.25 -8.75 -52.37
N SER A 262 40.18 -9.63 -52.74
CA SER A 262 40.71 -9.71 -54.09
C SER A 262 39.70 -10.25 -55.11
N GLU A 263 38.82 -11.18 -54.70
CA GLU A 263 37.68 -11.65 -55.50
C GLU A 263 36.64 -10.55 -55.74
N VAL A 264 36.39 -9.69 -54.75
CA VAL A 264 35.45 -8.56 -54.88
C VAL A 264 36.03 -7.43 -55.73
N ASN A 265 37.32 -7.14 -55.58
CA ASN A 265 38.00 -6.04 -56.27
C ASN A 265 38.59 -6.44 -57.63
N ASN A 266 38.44 -7.70 -58.07
CA ASN A 266 39.08 -8.27 -59.26
C ASN A 266 40.61 -8.04 -59.28
N THR A 267 41.29 -8.16 -58.14
CA THR A 267 42.75 -7.97 -58.01
C THR A 267 43.50 -9.29 -57.79
N GLU A 268 42.89 -10.39 -58.21
CA GLU A 268 43.43 -11.74 -58.03
C GLU A 268 44.76 -11.95 -58.79
N LYS A 269 45.74 -12.53 -58.11
CA LYS A 269 47.09 -12.79 -58.67
C LYS A 269 47.14 -14.00 -59.62
N SER A 270 46.13 -14.87 -59.59
CA SER A 270 46.05 -16.06 -60.44
C SER A 270 45.35 -15.72 -61.76
N ALA A 271 46.04 -15.91 -62.88
CA ALA A 271 45.49 -15.62 -64.21
C ALA A 271 44.20 -16.39 -64.50
N PHE A 272 44.09 -17.64 -64.05
CA PHE A 272 42.88 -18.45 -64.24
C PHE A 272 41.68 -17.87 -63.48
N LYS A 273 41.87 -17.45 -62.22
CA LYS A 273 40.77 -16.87 -61.43
C LYS A 273 40.44 -15.44 -61.86
N TYR A 274 41.44 -14.65 -62.24
CA TYR A 274 41.27 -13.32 -62.82
C TYR A 274 40.44 -13.34 -64.13
N HIS A 275 40.60 -14.38 -64.95
CA HIS A 275 39.85 -14.57 -66.20
C HIS A 275 38.56 -15.41 -66.04
N LYS A 276 38.21 -15.88 -64.83
CA LYS A 276 36.87 -16.45 -64.60
C LYS A 276 35.85 -15.33 -64.76
N GLY A 277 35.18 -15.30 -65.90
CA GLY A 277 34.18 -14.27 -66.19
C GLY A 277 33.09 -14.21 -65.11
N PRO A 278 32.44 -13.03 -64.93
CA PRO A 278 31.45 -12.83 -63.88
C PRO A 278 30.23 -13.76 -64.02
N ALA A 279 30.05 -14.41 -65.18
CA ALA A 279 28.94 -15.27 -65.50
C ALA A 279 28.63 -16.35 -64.45
N VAL A 280 29.63 -16.98 -63.84
CA VAL A 280 29.41 -18.02 -62.82
C VAL A 280 28.87 -17.45 -61.51
N LEU A 281 29.43 -16.32 -61.05
CA LEU A 281 28.97 -15.62 -59.85
C LEU A 281 27.58 -15.01 -60.08
N THR A 282 27.37 -14.39 -61.24
CA THR A 282 26.09 -13.83 -61.65
C THR A 282 25.03 -14.92 -61.75
N GLY A 283 25.34 -16.08 -62.32
CA GLY A 283 24.43 -17.23 -62.38
C GLY A 283 23.99 -17.71 -60.99
N LYS A 284 24.93 -17.85 -60.05
CA LYS A 284 24.62 -18.21 -58.65
C LYS A 284 23.76 -17.14 -57.95
N ARG A 285 24.04 -15.86 -58.17
CA ARG A 285 23.25 -14.74 -57.61
C ARG A 285 21.86 -14.67 -58.22
N MET A 286 21.72 -14.83 -59.54
CA MET A 286 20.44 -14.87 -60.23
C MET A 286 19.59 -16.06 -59.78
N LYS A 287 20.21 -17.23 -59.60
CA LYS A 287 19.55 -18.41 -59.04
C LYS A 287 19.03 -18.11 -57.63
N ARG A 288 19.87 -17.54 -56.76
CA ARG A 288 19.46 -17.16 -55.40
C ARG A 288 18.33 -16.11 -55.37
N LEU A 289 18.41 -15.09 -56.23
CA LEU A 289 17.35 -14.08 -56.35
C LEU A 289 16.04 -14.68 -56.83
N ALA A 290 16.11 -15.60 -57.81
CA ALA A 290 14.93 -16.31 -58.27
C ALA A 290 14.33 -17.16 -57.14
N GLU A 291 15.15 -17.92 -56.41
CA GLU A 291 14.72 -18.75 -55.27
C GLU A 291 14.04 -17.94 -54.15
N GLU A 292 14.63 -16.79 -53.78
CA GLU A 292 14.07 -15.88 -52.75
C GLU A 292 12.76 -15.22 -53.23
N LEU A 293 12.63 -14.93 -54.54
CA LEU A 293 11.42 -14.33 -55.09
C LEU A 293 10.28 -15.36 -55.29
N THR A 294 10.61 -16.61 -55.62
CA THR A 294 9.62 -17.66 -55.89
C THR A 294 9.29 -18.52 -54.66
N GLY A 295 9.98 -18.31 -53.52
CA GLY A 295 9.74 -19.07 -52.28
C GLY A 295 10.15 -20.54 -52.35
N GLY A 296 11.15 -20.88 -53.17
CA GLY A 296 11.50 -22.26 -53.46
C GLY A 296 12.96 -22.43 -53.89
N LYS A 297 13.63 -23.45 -53.34
CA LYS A 297 14.99 -23.84 -53.74
C LYS A 297 14.97 -24.60 -55.06
N MET A 298 15.75 -24.14 -56.03
CA MET A 298 15.87 -24.80 -57.34
C MET A 298 17.11 -25.70 -57.34
N ASP A 299 17.01 -26.88 -57.96
CA ASP A 299 18.16 -27.79 -58.15
C ASP A 299 19.15 -27.28 -59.21
#